data_AF-A0A9D1A0F7-F1
#
_entry.id   AF-A0A9D1A0F7-F1
#
_cell.length_a   1.000
_cell.length_b   1.000
_cell.length_c   1.000
_cell.angle_alpha   90.00
_cell.angle_beta   90.00
_cell.angle_gamma   90.00
#
_symmetry.space_group_name_H-M   'P 1'
#
loop_
_entity.id
_entity.type
_entity.pdbx_description
1 polymer ?
#
loop_
_entity_poly.entity_id
_entity_poly.type
_entity_poly.pdbx_seq_one_letter_code
_entity_poly.pdbx_strand_id
1 'polypeptide(L)'
;MRTDSDTIYALPLDEARTLFADYLDGEPDAIVLVVSTGSLPETARAAFDSSFERLGWGLCTFLSWPEGLDDAGALFMAIEGLDPCLLVIAEAGAAQLAESAYRQRIPFCSPFRLNCRDCCAFEDFAGMLQDPAQKQRAWAALKALPHRA
;
A
#
# COMPACT_ATOMS: atom_id res chain seq x y z
N MET A 1 18.82 21.42 -11.10
CA MET A 1 18.15 20.61 -10.07
C MET A 1 16.94 21.41 -9.64
N ARG A 2 15.79 21.14 -10.27
CA ARG A 2 14.53 21.81 -9.98
C ARG A 2 13.97 21.05 -8.78
N THR A 3 13.87 21.69 -7.63
CA THR A 3 13.09 21.13 -6.52
C THR A 3 11.64 21.14 -6.97
N ASP A 4 11.00 19.98 -7.05
CA ASP A 4 9.61 19.80 -7.52
C ASP A 4 8.54 20.43 -6.60
N SER A 5 8.96 21.28 -5.66
CA SER A 5 8.15 22.03 -4.69
C SER A 5 7.23 23.10 -5.30
N ASP A 6 7.19 23.25 -6.63
CA ASP A 6 6.47 24.33 -7.32
C ASP A 6 5.21 23.85 -8.08
N THR A 7 4.80 22.59 -7.88
CA THR A 7 3.60 22.03 -8.51
C THR A 7 2.41 22.10 -7.55
N ILE A 8 1.21 22.43 -8.03
CA ILE A 8 -0.02 22.49 -7.21
C ILE A 8 -0.35 21.18 -6.48
N TYR A 9 0.22 20.05 -6.91
CA TYR A 9 0.03 18.72 -6.33
C TYR A 9 1.08 18.38 -5.26
N ALA A 10 2.20 19.11 -5.19
CA ALA A 10 3.24 18.85 -4.19
C ALA A 10 2.76 19.24 -2.78
N LEU A 11 1.96 20.31 -2.67
CA LEU A 11 1.45 20.78 -1.38
C LEU A 11 0.52 19.77 -0.69
N PRO A 12 -0.52 19.20 -1.34
CA PRO A 12 -1.35 18.15 -0.73
C PRO A 12 -0.55 16.92 -0.30
N LEU A 13 0.44 16.51 -1.09
CA LEU A 13 1.32 15.38 -0.78
C LEU A 13 2.17 15.65 0.46
N ASP A 14 2.81 16.81 0.53
CA ASP A 14 3.65 17.20 1.67
C ASP A 14 2.83 17.38 2.95
N GLU A 15 1.60 17.92 2.84
CA GLU A 15 0.66 18.02 3.95
C GLU A 15 0.24 16.64 4.47
N ALA A 16 -0.11 15.71 3.57
CA ALA A 16 -0.47 14.35 3.95
C ALA A 16 0.71 13.61 4.61
N ARG A 17 1.91 13.71 4.04
CA ARG A 17 3.13 13.15 4.63
C ARG A 17 3.39 13.69 6.02
N THR A 18 3.23 15.01 6.21
CA THR A 18 3.43 15.65 7.52
C THR A 18 2.37 15.18 8.52
N LEU A 19 1.11 15.10 8.10
CA LEU A 19 -0.01 14.72 8.96
C LEU A 19 0.08 13.26 9.43
N PHE A 20 0.56 12.36 8.56
CA PHE A 20 0.63 10.92 8.83
C PHE A 20 2.05 10.41 9.09
N ALA A 21 3.03 11.28 9.31
CA ALA A 21 4.46 10.94 9.44
C ALA A 21 4.72 9.82 10.46
N ASP A 22 4.00 9.82 11.59
CA ASP A 22 4.16 8.81 12.66
C ASP A 22 3.76 7.39 12.24
N TYR A 23 3.04 7.26 11.12
CA TYR A 23 2.56 5.97 10.57
C TYR A 23 3.28 5.58 9.28
N LEU A 24 4.16 6.44 8.76
CA LEU A 24 4.84 6.26 7.49
C LEU A 24 6.29 5.84 7.69
N ASP A 25 6.71 4.88 6.87
CA ASP A 25 8.10 4.41 6.81
C ASP A 25 8.42 3.92 5.39
N GLY A 26 9.70 3.66 5.10
CA GLY A 26 10.18 3.26 3.77
C GLY A 26 10.55 4.45 2.89
N GLU A 27 10.47 4.27 1.58
CA GLU A 27 10.87 5.28 0.59
C GLU A 27 9.80 6.38 0.50
N PRO A 28 10.09 7.65 0.86
CA PRO A 28 9.08 8.70 0.91
C PRO A 28 8.43 8.98 -0.45
N ASP A 29 9.23 8.94 -1.53
CA ASP A 29 8.80 9.25 -2.89
C ASP A 29 8.37 8.01 -3.69
N ALA A 30 8.11 6.90 -3.02
CA ALA A 30 7.61 5.70 -3.66
C ALA A 30 6.19 5.92 -4.21
N ILE A 31 5.97 5.37 -5.40
CA ILE A 31 4.66 5.34 -6.06
C ILE A 31 3.82 4.13 -5.65
N VAL A 32 4.38 3.26 -4.79
CA VAL A 32 3.74 2.09 -4.20
C VAL A 32 3.49 2.36 -2.72
N LEU A 33 2.24 2.28 -2.30
CA LEU A 33 1.86 2.35 -0.89
C LEU A 33 1.38 0.98 -0.41
N VAL A 34 2.00 0.45 0.63
CA VAL A 34 1.56 -0.76 1.33
C VAL A 34 0.89 -0.33 2.63
N VAL A 35 -0.39 -0.69 2.79
CA VAL A 35 -1.18 -0.40 3.98
C VAL A 35 -1.34 -1.66 4.82
N SER A 36 -1.05 -1.54 6.10
CA SER A 36 -1.27 -2.58 7.12
C SER A 36 -1.88 -1.98 8.38
N THR A 37 -2.42 -2.84 9.23
CA THR A 37 -2.72 -2.56 10.64
C THR A 37 -1.51 -2.96 11.47
N GLY A 38 -0.95 -2.00 12.20
CA GLY A 38 0.34 -2.14 12.87
C GLY A 38 1.51 -2.23 11.88
N SER A 39 2.71 -2.38 12.44
CA SER A 39 3.94 -2.53 11.66
C SER A 39 4.04 -3.93 11.08
N LEU A 40 4.31 -4.03 9.78
CA LEU A 40 4.64 -5.30 9.15
C LEU A 40 6.00 -5.84 9.64
N PRO A 41 6.16 -7.17 9.73
CA PRO A 41 7.46 -7.79 9.94
C PRO A 41 8.44 -7.44 8.80
N GLU A 42 9.73 -7.31 9.13
CA GLU A 42 10.78 -6.98 8.17
C GLU A 42 10.83 -7.94 6.97
N THR A 43 10.55 -9.22 7.20
CA THR A 43 10.49 -10.23 6.14
C THR A 43 9.37 -9.97 5.12
N ALA A 44 8.25 -9.40 5.55
CA ALA A 44 7.14 -9.03 4.67
C ALA A 44 7.47 -7.74 3.89
N ARG A 45 8.05 -6.74 4.57
CA ARG A 45 8.48 -5.48 3.95
C ARG A 45 9.51 -5.72 2.85
N ALA A 46 10.58 -6.47 3.16
CA ALA A 46 11.60 -6.85 2.19
C ALA A 46 11.05 -7.66 1.02
N ALA A 47 10.03 -8.50 1.25
CA ALA A 47 9.37 -9.26 0.18
C ALA A 47 8.56 -8.35 -0.76
N PHE A 48 7.91 -7.30 -0.25
CA PHE A 48 7.26 -6.30 -1.08
C PHE A 48 8.26 -5.50 -1.90
N ASP A 49 9.27 -4.91 -1.26
CA ASP A 49 10.31 -4.13 -1.95
C ASP A 49 10.98 -4.96 -3.06
N SER A 50 11.42 -6.17 -2.73
CA SER A 50 12.04 -7.08 -3.72
C SER A 50 11.08 -7.45 -4.86
N SER A 51 9.78 -7.53 -4.61
CA SER A 51 8.79 -7.86 -5.64
C SER A 51 8.54 -6.65 -6.55
N PHE A 52 8.37 -5.47 -5.98
CA PHE A 52 8.04 -4.25 -6.73
C PHE A 52 9.23 -3.67 -7.48
N GLU A 53 10.45 -3.79 -6.96
CA GLU A 53 11.66 -3.53 -7.74
C GLU A 53 11.71 -4.40 -9.01
N ARG A 54 11.44 -5.70 -8.89
CA ARG A 54 11.46 -6.64 -10.04
C ARG A 54 10.34 -6.39 -11.04
N LEU A 55 9.22 -5.80 -10.60
CA LEU A 55 8.08 -5.46 -11.44
C LEU A 55 8.18 -4.04 -12.05
N GLY A 56 9.26 -3.30 -11.75
CA GLY A 56 9.52 -1.96 -12.27
C GLY A 56 8.83 -0.82 -11.52
N TRP A 57 8.29 -1.09 -10.33
CA TRP A 57 7.61 -0.11 -9.49
C TRP A 57 8.54 0.61 -8.51
N GLY A 58 9.70 0.01 -8.19
CA GLY A 58 10.66 0.54 -7.22
C GLY A 58 10.36 0.08 -5.78
N LEU A 59 10.84 0.86 -4.81
CA LEU A 59 10.63 0.64 -3.38
C LEU A 59 9.21 1.05 -2.95
N CYS A 60 8.83 0.67 -1.73
CA CYS A 60 7.53 0.99 -1.14
C CYS A 60 7.61 2.08 -0.07
N THR A 61 6.52 2.84 0.05
CA THR A 61 6.13 3.47 1.32
C THR A 61 5.22 2.50 2.08
N PHE A 62 5.41 2.40 3.39
CA PHE A 62 4.57 1.59 4.28
C PHE A 62 3.75 2.51 5.17
N LEU A 63 2.42 2.36 5.15
CA LEU A 63 1.48 3.01 6.06
C LEU A 63 1.01 1.99 7.10
N SER A 64 1.55 2.09 8.32
CA SER A 64 1.23 1.24 9.46
C SER A 64 0.09 1.86 10.27
N TRP A 65 -1.15 1.57 9.88
CA TRP A 65 -2.33 2.13 10.54
C TRP A 65 -2.46 1.61 11.98
N PRO A 66 -2.76 2.47 12.97
CA PRO A 66 -2.87 2.03 14.36
C PRO A 66 -3.91 0.92 14.56
N GLU A 67 -3.52 -0.13 15.27
CA GLU A 67 -4.45 -1.21 15.63
C GLU A 67 -5.61 -0.66 16.48
N GLY A 68 -6.84 -1.03 16.13
CA GLY A 68 -8.05 -0.61 16.85
C GLY A 68 -8.53 0.81 16.54
N LEU A 69 -7.82 1.59 15.72
CA LEU A 69 -8.30 2.88 15.23
C LEU A 69 -9.23 2.68 14.03
N ASP A 70 -10.54 2.67 14.28
CA ASP A 70 -11.59 2.61 13.25
C ASP A 70 -11.93 4.01 12.72
N ASP A 71 -10.98 4.63 12.02
CA ASP A 71 -11.17 5.90 11.34
C ASP A 71 -10.92 5.76 9.83
N ALA A 72 -11.91 5.20 9.15
CA ALA A 72 -11.90 5.03 7.70
C ALA A 72 -11.79 6.37 6.93
N GLY A 73 -12.26 7.47 7.52
CA GLY A 73 -12.15 8.81 6.92
C GLY A 73 -10.71 9.31 6.92
N ALA A 74 -10.00 9.14 8.04
CA ALA A 74 -8.59 9.46 8.14
C ALA A 74 -7.74 8.56 7.24
N LEU A 75 -8.05 7.27 7.14
CA LEU A 75 -7.36 6.37 6.20
C LEU A 75 -7.58 6.80 4.74
N PHE A 76 -8.80 7.20 4.37
CA PHE A 76 -9.09 7.75 3.05
C PHE A 76 -8.24 9.00 2.78
N MET A 77 -8.19 9.94 3.73
CA MET A 77 -7.37 11.15 3.61
C MET A 77 -5.87 10.83 3.47
N ALA A 78 -5.36 9.85 4.21
CA ALA A 78 -3.97 9.42 4.11
C ALA A 78 -3.65 8.86 2.72
N ILE A 79 -4.44 7.90 2.24
CA ILE A 79 -4.17 7.24 0.96
C ILE A 79 -4.34 8.23 -0.21
N GLU A 80 -5.41 9.03 -0.22
CA GLU A 80 -5.68 9.97 -1.31
C GLU A 80 -4.74 11.19 -1.28
N GLY A 81 -4.26 11.59 -0.09
CA GLY A 81 -3.25 12.64 0.04
C GLY A 81 -1.86 12.20 -0.39
N LEU A 82 -1.48 10.94 -0.11
CA LEU A 82 -0.24 10.34 -0.59
C LEU A 82 -0.26 10.00 -2.09
N ASP A 83 -1.45 9.89 -2.66
CA ASP A 83 -1.74 9.59 -4.07
C ASP A 83 -0.84 8.50 -4.70
N PRO A 84 -0.86 7.26 -4.17
CA PRO A 84 -0.05 6.18 -4.73
C PRO A 84 -0.59 5.75 -6.10
N CYS A 85 0.32 5.42 -7.01
CA CYS A 85 -0.03 4.78 -8.28
C CYS A 85 -0.48 3.33 -8.09
N LEU A 86 0.12 2.63 -7.12
CA LEU A 86 -0.18 1.26 -6.75
C LEU A 86 -0.45 1.16 -5.25
N LEU A 87 -1.63 0.64 -4.89
CA LEU A 87 -2.03 0.44 -3.51
C LEU A 87 -2.05 -1.05 -3.16
N VAL A 88 -1.33 -1.43 -2.12
CA VAL A 88 -1.29 -2.80 -1.62
C VAL A 88 -1.87 -2.82 -0.22
N ILE A 89 -2.74 -3.80 0.06
CA ILE A 89 -3.33 -3.99 1.38
C ILE A 89 -2.83 -5.32 1.93
N ALA A 90 -2.04 -5.27 3.00
CA ALA A 90 -1.23 -6.41 3.41
C ALA A 90 -2.01 -7.50 4.16
N GLU A 91 -3.12 -7.16 4.80
CA GLU A 91 -3.94 -8.12 5.55
C GLU A 91 -5.41 -7.69 5.68
N ALA A 92 -6.24 -8.62 6.17
CA ALA A 92 -7.69 -8.46 6.25
C ALA A 92 -8.16 -7.29 7.13
N GLY A 93 -7.39 -6.92 8.17
CA GLY A 93 -7.70 -5.77 9.04
C GLY A 93 -7.65 -4.45 8.27
N ALA A 94 -6.53 -4.17 7.59
CA ALA A 94 -6.41 -3.02 6.69
C ALA A 94 -7.42 -3.07 5.54
N ALA A 95 -7.74 -4.26 5.03
CA ALA A 95 -8.76 -4.41 3.99
C ALA A 95 -10.13 -3.95 4.47
N GLN A 96 -10.58 -4.35 5.67
CA GLN A 96 -11.86 -3.92 6.23
C GLN A 96 -11.94 -2.39 6.39
N LEU A 97 -10.87 -1.75 6.85
CA LEU A 97 -10.80 -0.29 6.95
C LEU A 97 -10.89 0.37 5.57
N ALA A 98 -10.17 -0.15 4.58
CA ALA A 98 -10.22 0.33 3.21
C ALA A 98 -11.61 0.08 2.57
N GLU A 99 -12.27 -1.04 2.86
CA GLU A 99 -13.65 -1.29 2.38
C GLU A 99 -14.61 -0.22 2.90
N SER A 100 -14.46 0.18 4.17
CA SER A 100 -15.24 1.26 4.79
C SER A 100 -14.89 2.62 4.18
N ALA A 101 -13.60 2.90 3.96
CA ALA A 101 -13.10 4.16 3.40
C ALA A 101 -13.60 4.40 1.98
N TYR A 102 -13.54 3.37 1.14
CA TYR A 102 -13.88 3.43 -0.28
C TYR A 102 -15.30 2.96 -0.59
N ARG A 103 -16.02 2.43 0.40
CA ARG A 103 -17.36 1.84 0.25
C ARG A 103 -17.41 0.76 -0.85
N GLN A 104 -16.33 0.01 -0.98
CA GLN A 104 -16.14 -1.02 -2.00
C GLN A 104 -15.58 -2.28 -1.36
N ARG A 105 -16.09 -3.46 -1.76
CA ARG A 105 -15.51 -4.74 -1.33
C ARG A 105 -14.13 -4.96 -1.93
N ILE A 106 -13.21 -5.52 -1.15
CA ILE A 106 -11.83 -5.78 -1.54
C ILE A 106 -11.65 -7.28 -1.80
N PRO A 107 -11.36 -7.69 -3.05
CA PRO A 107 -11.01 -9.07 -3.34
C PRO A 107 -9.57 -9.35 -2.91
N PHE A 108 -9.34 -10.54 -2.37
CA PHE A 108 -8.00 -10.98 -1.96
C PHE A 108 -7.29 -11.79 -3.04
N CYS A 109 -5.96 -11.68 -3.07
CA CYS A 109 -5.06 -12.41 -3.96
C CYS A 109 -5.43 -12.29 -5.45
N SER A 110 -5.95 -11.13 -5.86
CA SER A 110 -6.22 -10.81 -7.26
C SER A 110 -6.13 -9.29 -7.47
N PRO A 111 -5.70 -8.83 -8.65
CA PRO A 111 -5.72 -7.40 -8.96
C PRO A 111 -7.13 -6.82 -8.98
N PHE A 112 -7.27 -5.60 -8.50
CA PHE A 112 -8.50 -4.82 -8.58
C PHE A 112 -8.18 -3.32 -8.71
N ARG A 113 -9.23 -2.50 -8.76
CA ARG A 113 -9.12 -1.05 -8.87
C ARG A 113 -9.90 -0.37 -7.74
N LEU A 114 -9.31 0.64 -7.12
CA LEU A 114 -9.99 1.58 -6.21
C LEU A 114 -9.74 2.99 -6.74
N ASN A 115 -10.78 3.81 -6.92
CA ASN A 115 -10.63 5.18 -7.42
C ASN A 115 -9.65 5.33 -8.62
N CYS A 116 -9.66 4.38 -9.56
CA CYS A 116 -8.76 4.36 -10.72
C CYS A 116 -7.26 4.13 -10.43
N ARG A 117 -6.88 3.63 -9.25
CA ARG A 117 -5.52 3.12 -8.98
C ARG A 117 -5.49 1.59 -9.00
N ASP A 118 -4.36 1.02 -9.41
CA ASP A 118 -4.18 -0.43 -9.38
C ASP A 118 -3.99 -0.88 -7.94
N CYS A 119 -4.60 -2.02 -7.60
CA CYS A 119 -4.58 -2.53 -6.23
C CYS A 119 -4.39 -4.03 -6.17
N CYS A 120 -3.82 -4.50 -5.06
CA CYS A 120 -3.84 -5.90 -4.64
C CYS A 120 -3.99 -5.98 -3.13
N ALA A 121 -4.68 -7.00 -2.64
CA ALA A 121 -4.89 -7.22 -1.21
C ALA A 121 -4.63 -8.67 -0.83
N PHE A 122 -4.27 -8.90 0.42
CA PHE A 122 -4.02 -10.24 0.95
C PHE A 122 -4.80 -10.47 2.24
N GLU A 123 -5.16 -11.73 2.51
CA GLU A 123 -5.81 -12.10 3.76
C GLU A 123 -4.86 -11.91 4.96
N ASP A 124 -3.61 -12.35 4.81
CA ASP A 124 -2.50 -12.20 5.77
C ASP A 124 -1.18 -12.42 5.02
N PHE A 125 -0.61 -11.38 4.40
CA PHE A 125 0.58 -11.54 3.57
C PHE A 125 1.75 -12.13 4.35
N ALA A 126 1.98 -11.67 5.59
CA ALA A 126 3.09 -12.13 6.42
C ALA A 126 2.97 -13.63 6.76
N GLY A 127 1.78 -14.09 7.13
CA GLY A 127 1.49 -15.51 7.36
C GLY A 127 1.57 -16.34 6.07
N MET A 128 1.09 -15.80 4.95
CA MET A 128 1.17 -16.48 3.64
C MET A 128 2.61 -16.76 3.21
N LEU A 129 3.60 -15.96 3.61
CA LEU A 129 5.00 -16.21 3.30
C LEU A 129 5.57 -17.48 3.95
N GLN A 130 4.93 -17.99 5.01
CA GLN A 130 5.35 -19.18 5.75
C GLN A 130 4.84 -20.50 5.13
N ASP A 131 3.80 -20.43 4.29
CA ASP A 131 3.21 -21.58 3.62
C ASP A 131 3.56 -21.56 2.12
N PRO A 132 4.22 -22.59 1.55
CA PRO A 132 4.64 -22.58 0.15
C PRO A 132 3.50 -22.37 -0.86
N ALA A 133 2.31 -22.93 -0.62
CA ALA A 133 1.18 -22.81 -1.53
C ALA A 133 0.59 -21.40 -1.47
N GLN A 134 0.44 -20.84 -0.27
CA GLN A 134 -0.06 -19.49 -0.09
C GLN A 134 0.94 -18.44 -0.58
N LYS A 135 2.23 -18.64 -0.35
CA LYS A 135 3.31 -17.82 -0.90
C LYS A 135 3.23 -17.75 -2.43
N GLN A 136 3.00 -18.89 -3.09
CA GLN A 136 2.83 -18.94 -4.53
C GLN A 136 1.56 -18.20 -5.00
N ARG A 137 0.46 -18.30 -4.24
CA ARG A 137 -0.76 -17.54 -4.50
C ARG A 137 -0.53 -16.02 -4.36
N ALA A 138 0.20 -15.59 -3.33
CA ALA A 138 0.55 -14.18 -3.15
C ALA A 138 1.39 -13.65 -4.31
N TRP A 139 2.42 -14.39 -4.74
CA TRP A 139 3.22 -14.01 -5.90
C TRP A 139 2.46 -14.02 -7.21
N ALA A 140 1.52 -14.95 -7.40
CA ALA A 140 0.67 -14.94 -8.59
C ALA A 140 -0.16 -13.66 -8.67
N ALA A 141 -0.70 -13.18 -7.53
CA ALA A 141 -1.42 -11.92 -7.45
C ALA A 141 -0.51 -10.73 -7.76
N LEU A 142 0.69 -10.66 -7.17
CA LEU A 142 1.66 -9.59 -7.44
C LEU A 142 2.09 -9.55 -8.91
N LYS A 143 2.33 -10.71 -9.54
CA LYS A 143 2.72 -10.81 -10.95
C LYS A 143 1.58 -10.48 -11.92
N ALA A 144 0.33 -10.50 -11.46
CA ALA A 144 -0.81 -10.13 -12.27
C ALA A 144 -1.06 -8.61 -12.29
N LEU A 145 -0.36 -7.84 -11.46
CA LEU A 145 -0.36 -6.39 -11.51
C LEU A 145 0.29 -5.89 -12.81
N PRO A 146 -0.05 -4.68 -13.27
CA PRO A 146 0.60 -4.10 -14.43
C PRO A 146 2.11 -3.96 -14.20
N HIS A 147 2.89 -4.25 -15.24
CA HIS A 147 4.31 -4.00 -15.24
C HIS A 147 4.58 -2.55 -15.64
N ARG A 148 5.50 -1.89 -14.95
CA ARG A 148 6.09 -0.63 -15.41
C ARG A 148 7.42 -0.93 -16.07
N ALA A 149 7.59 -0.45 -17.30
CA ALA A 149 8.79 -0.62 -18.11
C ALA A 149 9.80 0.49 -17.81
#